data_AF-A0A7S1JPA7-F1
#
_entry.id   AF-A0A7S1JPA7-F1
#
_cell.length_a   1.000
_cell.length_b   1.000
_cell.length_c   1.000
_cell.angle_alpha   90.00
_cell.angle_beta   90.00
_cell.angle_gamma   90.00
#
_symmetry.space_group_name_H-M   'P 1'
#
loop_
_entity.id
_entity.type
_entity.pdbx_description
1 polymer ?
#
loop_
_entity_poly.entity_id
_entity_poly.type
_entity_poly.pdbx_seq_one_letter_code
_entity_poly.pdbx_strand_id
1 'polypeptide(L)'
;MEETDQSPNKRLRLYSLASYVIWLITGGIYIWHYGRVKRAPLPHAGVRALKARIDHFLSGPGLPAQISIFPACDDAVTMARGLAEALRDHVSKNGTRRVPPLVIGDVAAAVSGECMSHKEALEDASGHDDALWTQSGADSLVANYSVLVRIASGEEEQLPALYLTPGTSCIVTLPQGFINSPQWKGVTDTLLAAWFTTVGEPSIPLSASYTLAFWTTTDSPQRIRWPGSFHESVLRPYLSPFLSRLSTCYWLEMQAQTIYHASLGEQPKPQREKGTTRERVVAFNDLSRFLAAANDWTTDAVLTRGTHKPPVILNLASMKPSGAPVVVLTQSGEPHTAFSVPGWGVMAIMSHPVPDDQLSRNATWRRQVARSGYELTDTDARETAGLWLSHFRKWLGFPNVTNTTTPINIDHHSPPLAKASMAAPSTNGIATWELLALANTLLQLFLREISENLTAVESLISSLPDLTVEQRIAESINHILRMATDALNAIERGERDLGRLLGGIRSGYQDSVETLHDDSMMADLYFSPEFKFAVYLPMLVPIAVPVLLTAGKELMTWRRERAEKTTKVKPE
;
A
#
# COMPACT_ATOMS: atom_id res chain seq x y z
N MET A 1 -95.56 12.87 13.88
CA MET A 1 -95.34 12.38 12.51
C MET A 1 -94.23 13.24 11.94
N GLU A 2 -92.99 12.88 12.25
CA GLU A 2 -91.79 13.59 11.80
C GLU A 2 -90.68 12.54 11.67
N GLU A 3 -90.75 11.81 10.57
CA GLU A 3 -89.79 10.78 10.20
C GLU A 3 -88.77 11.45 9.27
N THR A 4 -87.81 12.16 9.86
CA THR A 4 -86.69 12.74 9.12
C THR A 4 -85.78 11.63 8.61
N ASP A 5 -85.79 11.47 7.30
CA ASP A 5 -84.98 10.57 6.46
C ASP A 5 -83.49 10.59 6.82
N GLN A 6 -83.03 9.59 7.59
CA GLN A 6 -81.63 9.33 7.93
C GLN A 6 -80.87 8.54 6.84
N SER A 7 -81.42 8.34 5.64
CA SER A 7 -80.80 7.49 4.61
C SER A 7 -79.48 7.98 3.99
N PRO A 8 -79.20 9.29 3.78
CA PRO A 8 -77.97 9.71 3.10
C PRO A 8 -76.71 9.58 3.98
N ASN A 9 -76.86 9.74 5.30
CA ASN A 9 -75.75 9.63 6.25
C ASN A 9 -75.23 8.19 6.39
N LYS A 10 -76.09 7.17 6.23
CA LYS A 10 -75.66 5.76 6.29
C LYS A 10 -74.80 5.36 5.09
N ARG A 11 -75.10 5.87 3.90
CA ARG A 11 -74.30 5.61 2.69
C ARG A 11 -72.93 6.28 2.78
N LEU A 12 -72.87 7.55 3.20
CA LEU A 12 -71.60 8.27 3.39
C LEU A 12 -70.67 7.56 4.40
N ARG A 13 -71.22 7.09 5.52
CA ARG A 13 -70.45 6.34 6.52
C ARG A 13 -69.93 5.01 5.99
N LEU A 14 -70.75 4.28 5.23
CA LEU A 14 -70.32 3.03 4.59
C LEU A 14 -69.19 3.26 3.57
N TYR A 15 -69.26 4.35 2.79
CA TYR A 15 -68.18 4.73 1.87
C TYR A 15 -66.90 5.14 2.60
N SER A 16 -67.01 5.83 3.74
CA SER A 16 -65.84 6.18 4.55
C SER A 16 -65.15 4.94 5.12
N LEU A 17 -65.92 3.98 5.65
CA LEU A 17 -65.37 2.75 6.22
C LEU A 17 -64.77 1.84 5.13
N ALA A 18 -65.41 1.77 3.95
CA ALA A 18 -64.84 1.09 2.80
C ALA A 18 -63.51 1.74 2.34
N SER A 19 -63.44 3.08 2.32
CA SER A 19 -62.21 3.80 1.99
C SER A 19 -61.07 3.52 2.97
N TYR A 20 -61.34 3.50 4.28
CA TYR A 20 -60.33 3.15 5.29
C TYR A 20 -59.84 1.71 5.17
N VAL A 21 -60.73 0.75 4.91
CA VAL A 21 -60.36 -0.66 4.70
C VAL A 21 -59.51 -0.82 3.44
N ILE A 22 -59.87 -0.12 2.36
CA ILE A 22 -59.05 -0.09 1.13
C ILE A 22 -57.66 0.46 1.44
N TRP A 23 -57.56 1.59 2.16
CA TRP A 23 -56.29 2.18 2.57
C TRP A 23 -55.43 1.25 3.44
N LEU A 24 -56.04 0.51 4.37
CA LEU A 24 -55.35 -0.47 5.21
C LEU A 24 -54.86 -1.69 4.40
N ILE A 25 -55.67 -2.17 3.45
CA ILE A 25 -55.28 -3.27 2.56
C ILE A 25 -54.18 -2.82 1.60
N THR A 26 -54.31 -1.65 0.97
CA THR A 26 -53.26 -1.10 0.10
C THR A 26 -51.99 -0.78 0.88
N GLY A 27 -52.12 -0.26 2.11
CA GLY A 27 -50.99 -0.02 3.01
C GLY A 27 -50.32 -1.32 3.45
N GLY A 28 -51.09 -2.36 3.78
CA GLY A 28 -50.58 -3.68 4.11
C GLY A 28 -49.88 -4.36 2.92
N ILE A 29 -50.45 -4.25 1.72
CA ILE A 29 -49.82 -4.72 0.47
C ILE A 29 -48.55 -3.91 0.17
N TYR A 30 -48.56 -2.60 0.40
CA TYR A 30 -47.39 -1.74 0.23
C TYR A 30 -46.27 -2.14 1.19
N ILE A 31 -46.57 -2.30 2.49
CA ILE A 31 -45.61 -2.77 3.50
C ILE A 31 -45.12 -4.18 3.16
N TRP A 32 -45.99 -5.08 2.70
CA TRP A 32 -45.59 -6.43 2.32
C TRP A 32 -44.72 -6.48 1.05
N HIS A 33 -45.01 -5.63 0.07
CA HIS A 33 -44.27 -5.55 -1.19
C HIS A 33 -42.91 -4.87 -1.00
N TYR A 34 -42.85 -3.79 -0.21
CA TYR A 34 -41.62 -3.05 0.09
C TYR A 34 -40.83 -3.60 1.28
N GLY A 35 -41.44 -4.42 2.13
CA GLY A 35 -40.80 -5.09 3.27
C GLY A 35 -40.06 -6.38 2.91
N ARG A 36 -40.13 -6.85 1.65
CA ARG A 36 -39.26 -7.94 1.19
C ARG A 36 -37.85 -7.42 0.96
N VAL A 37 -36.92 -7.91 1.77
CA VAL A 37 -35.48 -7.67 1.63
C VAL A 37 -35.04 -8.18 0.25
N LYS A 38 -34.61 -7.27 -0.62
CA LYS A 38 -34.04 -7.62 -1.91
C LYS A 38 -32.62 -8.13 -1.68
N ARG A 39 -32.34 -9.35 -2.15
CA ARG A 39 -31.00 -9.92 -2.13
C ARG A 39 -30.59 -10.29 -3.54
N ALA A 40 -29.51 -9.69 -4.02
CA ALA A 40 -28.84 -10.16 -5.22
C ALA A 40 -28.25 -11.57 -4.99
N PRO A 41 -28.20 -12.44 -6.03
CA PRO A 41 -27.60 -13.76 -5.91
C PRO A 41 -26.09 -13.65 -5.73
N LEU A 42 -25.55 -14.35 -4.72
CA LEU A 42 -24.14 -14.31 -4.37
C LEU A 42 -23.41 -15.61 -4.76
N PRO A 43 -22.17 -15.53 -5.28
CA PRO A 43 -21.40 -16.68 -5.73
C PRO A 43 -20.70 -17.42 -4.56
N HIS A 44 -21.45 -17.97 -3.60
CA HIS A 44 -20.91 -18.68 -2.42
C HIS A 44 -19.95 -19.82 -2.75
N ALA A 45 -20.22 -20.59 -3.82
CA ALA A 45 -19.32 -21.66 -4.25
C ALA A 45 -17.98 -21.11 -4.78
N GLY A 46 -18.03 -19.97 -5.48
CA GLY A 46 -16.84 -19.28 -6.00
C GLY A 46 -15.96 -18.74 -4.88
N VAL A 47 -16.55 -18.13 -3.85
CA VAL A 47 -15.82 -17.63 -2.67
C VAL A 47 -15.10 -18.76 -1.94
N ARG A 48 -15.79 -19.87 -1.66
CA ARG A 48 -15.18 -21.03 -0.98
C ARG A 48 -14.09 -21.70 -1.82
N ALA A 49 -14.30 -21.83 -3.13
CA ALA A 49 -13.30 -22.38 -4.04
C ALA A 49 -12.05 -21.49 -4.13
N LEU A 50 -12.24 -20.17 -4.23
CA LEU A 50 -11.14 -19.21 -4.27
C LEU A 50 -10.32 -19.26 -2.97
N LYS A 51 -10.98 -19.25 -1.81
CA LYS A 51 -10.32 -19.36 -0.51
C LYS A 51 -9.42 -20.59 -0.43
N ALA A 52 -9.92 -21.76 -0.80
CA ALA A 52 -9.12 -22.99 -0.78
C ALA A 52 -7.89 -22.91 -1.69
N ARG A 53 -8.00 -22.26 -2.86
CA ARG A 53 -6.87 -22.04 -3.78
C ARG A 53 -5.85 -21.05 -3.21
N ILE A 54 -6.31 -19.97 -2.59
CA ILE A 54 -5.45 -18.97 -1.94
C ILE A 54 -4.72 -19.62 -0.76
N ASP A 55 -5.42 -20.36 0.09
CA ASP A 55 -4.81 -21.09 1.21
C ASP A 55 -3.76 -22.09 0.72
N HIS A 56 -4.04 -22.81 -0.38
CA HIS A 56 -3.07 -23.70 -1.02
C HIS A 56 -1.84 -22.93 -1.50
N PHE A 57 -2.02 -21.83 -2.23
CA PHE A 57 -0.93 -20.99 -2.72
C PHE A 57 -0.08 -20.39 -1.59
N LEU A 58 -0.71 -19.82 -0.56
CA LEU A 58 -0.03 -19.24 0.60
C LEU A 58 0.70 -20.28 1.45
N SER A 59 0.24 -21.55 1.43
CA SER A 59 0.91 -22.67 2.09
C SER A 59 2.04 -23.29 1.27
N GLY A 60 2.08 -23.01 -0.04
CA GLY A 60 3.06 -23.53 -0.99
C GLY A 60 4.37 -22.74 -1.02
N PRO A 61 5.38 -23.23 -1.76
CA PRO A 61 6.54 -22.41 -2.11
C PRO A 61 6.01 -21.26 -2.99
N GLY A 62 6.40 -20.02 -2.74
CA GLY A 62 5.81 -18.80 -3.34
C GLY A 62 5.86 -18.70 -4.89
N LEU A 63 6.05 -17.50 -5.43
CA LEU A 63 6.02 -17.32 -6.89
C LEU A 63 7.23 -17.93 -7.60
N PRO A 64 7.08 -18.62 -8.74
CA PRO A 64 8.21 -19.24 -9.41
C PRO A 64 9.21 -18.21 -9.93
N ALA A 65 10.49 -18.42 -9.63
CA ALA A 65 11.60 -17.61 -10.12
C ALA A 65 12.47 -18.42 -11.08
N GLN A 66 12.98 -17.80 -12.13
CA GLN A 66 13.89 -18.44 -13.08
C GLN A 66 15.31 -17.93 -12.87
N ILE A 67 16.29 -18.85 -12.78
CA ILE A 67 17.71 -18.52 -12.76
C ILE A 67 18.35 -19.03 -14.04
N SER A 68 18.97 -18.13 -14.80
CA SER A 68 19.76 -18.43 -16.00
C SER A 68 21.23 -18.24 -15.69
N ILE A 69 22.08 -19.18 -16.11
CA ILE A 69 23.51 -19.20 -15.77
C ILE A 69 24.33 -19.06 -17.05
N PHE A 70 25.22 -18.08 -17.07
CA PHE A 70 26.08 -17.70 -18.20
C PHE A 70 27.55 -17.86 -17.80
N PRO A 71 28.35 -18.67 -18.51
CA PRO A 71 29.78 -18.73 -18.30
C PRO A 71 30.48 -17.55 -19.00
N ALA A 72 31.40 -16.89 -18.31
CA ALA A 72 32.17 -15.77 -18.87
C ALA A 72 33.20 -16.21 -19.93
N CYS A 73 33.66 -17.46 -19.87
CA CYS A 73 34.57 -18.05 -20.86
C CYS A 73 34.34 -19.56 -20.99
N ASP A 74 34.91 -20.19 -22.03
CA ASP A 74 34.81 -21.63 -22.26
C ASP A 74 35.30 -22.45 -21.05
N ASP A 75 36.37 -22.00 -20.39
CA ASP A 75 36.90 -22.64 -19.19
C ASP A 75 35.92 -22.58 -18.01
N ALA A 76 35.08 -21.54 -17.95
CA ALA A 76 34.10 -21.32 -16.89
C ALA A 76 32.85 -22.21 -17.04
N VAL A 77 32.64 -22.84 -18.19
CA VAL A 77 31.46 -23.70 -18.47
C VAL A 77 31.36 -24.85 -17.47
N THR A 78 32.49 -25.45 -17.10
CA THR A 78 32.52 -26.55 -16.12
C THR A 78 32.10 -26.09 -14.73
N MET A 79 32.55 -24.92 -14.29
CA MET A 79 32.14 -24.30 -13.03
C MET A 79 30.68 -23.86 -13.04
N ALA A 80 30.20 -23.33 -14.17
CA ALA A 80 28.79 -22.95 -14.33
C ALA A 80 27.86 -24.17 -14.22
N ARG A 81 28.24 -25.33 -14.77
CA ARG A 81 27.52 -26.59 -14.56
C ARG A 81 27.54 -27.04 -13.11
N GLY A 82 28.69 -26.95 -12.44
CA GLY A 82 28.81 -27.25 -11.01
C GLY A 82 27.88 -26.39 -10.15
N LEU A 83 27.78 -25.09 -10.45
CA LEU A 83 26.85 -24.18 -9.79
C LEU A 83 25.39 -24.56 -10.07
N ALA A 84 25.05 -24.88 -11.31
CA ALA A 84 23.70 -25.28 -11.70
C ALA A 84 23.27 -26.57 -10.97
N GLU A 85 24.16 -27.54 -10.87
CA GLU A 85 23.93 -28.79 -10.13
C GLU A 85 23.78 -28.54 -8.62
N ALA A 86 24.65 -27.70 -8.03
CA ALA A 86 24.55 -27.34 -6.63
C ALA A 86 23.23 -26.61 -6.30
N LEU A 87 22.77 -25.73 -7.18
CA LEU A 87 21.47 -25.07 -7.04
C LEU A 87 20.31 -26.06 -7.17
N ARG A 88 20.36 -26.98 -8.14
CA ARG A 88 19.34 -28.03 -8.31
C ARG A 88 19.28 -28.95 -7.09
N ASP A 89 20.43 -29.35 -6.56
CA ASP A 89 20.55 -30.19 -5.37
C ASP A 89 19.98 -29.47 -4.14
N HIS A 90 20.31 -28.18 -3.95
CA HIS A 90 19.74 -27.36 -2.88
C HIS A 90 18.21 -27.28 -2.98
N VAL A 91 17.65 -26.98 -4.15
CA VAL A 91 16.19 -26.91 -4.37
C VAL A 91 15.52 -28.26 -4.07
N SER A 92 16.15 -29.37 -4.47
CA SER A 92 15.61 -30.71 -4.26
C SER A 92 15.62 -31.17 -2.79
N LYS A 93 16.66 -30.81 -2.04
CA LYS A 93 16.88 -31.26 -0.65
C LYS A 93 16.22 -30.38 0.38
N ASN A 94 16.21 -29.07 0.16
CA ASN A 94 15.81 -28.11 1.19
C ASN A 94 14.34 -27.71 1.14
N GLY A 95 13.61 -27.94 0.03
CA GLY A 95 12.16 -27.72 -0.06
C GLY A 95 11.68 -26.49 0.73
N THR A 96 12.43 -25.39 0.64
CA THR A 96 12.47 -24.40 1.72
C THR A 96 11.23 -23.52 1.66
N ARG A 97 10.46 -23.47 2.75
CA ARG A 97 9.37 -22.50 2.95
C ARG A 97 9.75 -21.03 2.73
N ARG A 98 11.05 -20.71 2.65
CA ARG A 98 11.60 -19.35 2.49
C ARG A 98 12.07 -19.00 1.09
N VAL A 99 12.24 -19.98 0.18
CA VAL A 99 12.74 -19.74 -1.18
C VAL A 99 11.62 -20.04 -2.17
N PRO A 100 11.37 -19.19 -3.18
CA PRO A 100 10.38 -19.48 -4.21
C PRO A 100 10.70 -20.78 -4.98
N PRO A 101 9.72 -21.41 -5.64
CA PRO A 101 9.99 -22.53 -6.53
C PRO A 101 10.91 -22.05 -7.66
N LEU A 102 12.08 -22.64 -7.75
CA LEU A 102 13.14 -22.21 -8.64
C LEU A 102 13.20 -23.09 -9.89
N VAL A 103 13.16 -22.44 -11.06
CA VAL A 103 13.44 -23.07 -12.35
C VAL A 103 14.85 -22.69 -12.75
N ILE A 104 15.76 -23.66 -12.72
CA ILE A 104 17.15 -23.46 -13.12
C ILE A 104 17.25 -23.78 -14.61
N GLY A 105 17.52 -22.76 -15.42
CA GLY A 105 17.73 -22.92 -16.85
C GLY A 105 19.00 -23.71 -17.17
N ASP A 106 19.10 -24.17 -18.41
CA ASP A 106 20.34 -24.77 -18.90
C ASP A 106 21.48 -23.75 -18.92
N VAL A 107 22.71 -24.24 -18.76
CA VAL A 107 23.91 -23.39 -18.84
C VAL A 107 24.06 -22.90 -20.28
N ALA A 108 24.04 -21.58 -20.46
CA ALA A 108 24.17 -20.96 -21.77
C ALA A 108 25.58 -21.18 -22.36
N ALA A 109 25.73 -20.90 -23.66
CA ALA A 109 27.06 -20.84 -24.29
C ALA A 109 27.92 -19.74 -23.63
N ALA A 110 29.23 -19.91 -23.67
CA ALA A 110 30.16 -18.91 -23.14
C ALA A 110 29.97 -17.57 -23.86
N VAL A 111 30.01 -16.49 -23.08
CA VAL A 111 29.82 -15.12 -23.60
C VAL A 111 31.00 -14.71 -24.49
N SER A 112 32.23 -15.13 -24.14
CA SER A 112 33.44 -14.90 -24.93
C SER A 112 34.39 -16.10 -24.91
N GLY A 113 35.31 -16.14 -25.90
CA GLY A 113 36.37 -17.16 -25.95
C GLY A 113 37.52 -16.92 -24.96
N GLU A 114 37.69 -15.68 -24.48
CA GLU A 114 38.69 -15.31 -23.45
C GLU A 114 37.99 -14.95 -22.13
N CYS A 115 38.64 -15.19 -20.99
CA CYS A 115 38.05 -14.91 -19.67
C CYS A 115 38.03 -13.40 -19.37
N MET A 116 36.82 -12.87 -19.26
CA MET A 116 36.54 -11.46 -19.00
C MET A 116 37.18 -10.95 -17.71
N SER A 117 37.66 -9.71 -17.71
CA SER A 117 38.07 -8.99 -16.51
C SER A 117 36.87 -8.62 -15.63
N HIS A 118 37.12 -8.23 -14.37
CA HIS A 118 36.06 -7.76 -13.47
C HIS A 118 35.28 -6.56 -14.03
N LYS A 119 35.98 -5.65 -14.69
CA LYS A 119 35.40 -4.44 -15.24
C LYS A 119 34.52 -4.76 -16.45
N GLU A 120 34.98 -5.62 -17.35
CA GLU A 120 34.18 -6.07 -18.51
C GLU A 120 32.95 -6.86 -18.05
N ALA A 121 33.08 -7.71 -17.02
CA ALA A 121 31.95 -8.43 -16.44
C ALA A 121 30.90 -7.49 -15.81
N LEU A 122 31.34 -6.38 -15.19
CA LEU A 122 30.45 -5.36 -14.66
C LEU A 122 29.72 -4.59 -15.77
N GLU A 123 30.45 -4.20 -16.81
CA GLU A 123 29.87 -3.52 -17.98
C GLU A 123 28.84 -4.42 -18.68
N ASP A 124 29.16 -5.70 -18.89
CA ASP A 124 28.26 -6.67 -19.50
C ASP A 124 27.05 -7.01 -18.62
N ALA A 125 27.22 -7.17 -17.30
CA ALA A 125 26.10 -7.38 -16.39
C ALA A 125 25.17 -6.15 -16.33
N SER A 126 25.73 -4.94 -16.37
CA SER A 126 24.93 -3.71 -16.45
C SER A 126 24.21 -3.56 -17.80
N GLY A 127 24.88 -3.94 -18.91
CA GLY A 127 24.29 -3.98 -20.24
C GLY A 127 23.19 -5.03 -20.37
N HIS A 128 23.33 -6.20 -19.71
CA HIS A 128 22.29 -7.22 -19.63
C HIS A 128 21.09 -6.76 -18.80
N ASP A 129 21.33 -6.07 -17.67
CA ASP A 129 20.25 -5.46 -16.90
C ASP A 129 19.49 -4.45 -17.81
N ASP A 130 20.18 -3.53 -18.50
CA ASP A 130 19.57 -2.56 -19.42
C ASP A 130 18.91 -3.21 -20.65
N ALA A 131 19.44 -4.33 -21.16
CA ALA A 131 18.86 -5.10 -22.27
C ALA A 131 17.56 -5.82 -21.85
N LEU A 132 17.51 -6.35 -20.62
CA LEU A 132 16.30 -6.93 -20.03
C LEU A 132 15.20 -5.87 -19.85
N TRP A 133 15.58 -4.63 -19.56
CA TRP A 133 14.67 -3.46 -19.50
C TRP A 133 14.23 -2.90 -20.86
N THR A 134 14.94 -3.21 -21.95
CA THR A 134 14.62 -2.69 -23.29
C THR A 134 13.88 -3.71 -24.18
N GLN A 135 14.05 -5.01 -23.93
CA GLN A 135 13.29 -6.06 -24.62
C GLN A 135 11.96 -6.38 -23.96
N SER A 136 11.89 -6.25 -22.63
CA SER A 136 10.60 -6.15 -21.94
C SER A 136 10.29 -4.67 -21.86
N GLY A 137 9.13 -4.21 -22.33
CA GLY A 137 8.75 -2.80 -22.19
C GLY A 137 9.02 -2.33 -20.76
N ALA A 138 9.45 -1.08 -20.59
CA ALA A 138 9.98 -0.49 -19.36
C ALA A 138 9.12 -0.66 -18.05
N ASP A 139 7.97 -1.32 -18.15
CA ASP A 139 6.97 -1.57 -17.12
C ASP A 139 6.92 -3.02 -16.58
N SER A 140 7.77 -3.92 -17.09
CA SER A 140 7.65 -5.35 -16.81
C SER A 140 8.58 -5.83 -15.69
N LEU A 141 8.01 -6.26 -14.57
CA LEU A 141 8.76 -6.75 -13.39
C LEU A 141 8.87 -8.28 -13.42
N VAL A 142 9.77 -8.79 -14.24
CA VAL A 142 9.93 -10.24 -14.42
C VAL A 142 10.87 -10.82 -13.36
N ALA A 143 10.46 -11.90 -12.69
CA ALA A 143 11.28 -12.67 -11.75
C ALA A 143 12.32 -13.57 -12.44
N ASN A 144 13.15 -12.97 -13.31
CA ASN A 144 14.25 -13.63 -14.02
C ASN A 144 15.59 -13.14 -13.47
N TYR A 145 16.39 -14.06 -12.95
CA TYR A 145 17.70 -13.81 -12.38
C TYR A 145 18.80 -14.36 -13.29
N SER A 146 19.85 -13.59 -13.49
CA SER A 146 21.00 -13.94 -14.32
C SER A 146 22.23 -14.12 -13.45
N VAL A 147 22.95 -15.22 -13.62
CA VAL A 147 24.24 -15.45 -12.96
C VAL A 147 25.33 -15.50 -14.02
N LEU A 148 26.31 -14.59 -13.94
CA LEU A 148 27.54 -14.65 -14.72
C LEU A 148 28.63 -15.34 -13.87
N VAL A 149 29.13 -16.47 -14.34
CA VAL A 149 30.17 -17.24 -13.64
C VAL A 149 31.54 -16.91 -14.23
N ARG A 150 32.42 -16.36 -13.39
CA ARG A 150 33.79 -15.98 -13.73
C ARG A 150 34.79 -16.81 -12.94
N ILE A 151 35.94 -17.06 -13.57
CA ILE A 151 37.13 -17.61 -12.90
C ILE A 151 37.99 -16.44 -12.39
N ALA A 152 38.52 -16.55 -11.18
CA ALA A 152 39.49 -15.60 -10.66
C ALA A 152 40.79 -15.63 -11.50
N SER A 153 41.26 -14.45 -11.88
CA SER A 153 42.53 -14.25 -12.59
C SER A 153 43.54 -13.64 -11.60
N GLY A 154 44.52 -14.42 -11.15
CA GLY A 154 45.58 -13.99 -10.22
C GLY A 154 45.53 -14.61 -8.81
N GLU A 155 46.50 -14.25 -7.96
CA GLU A 155 46.63 -14.73 -6.56
C GLU A 155 45.68 -14.02 -5.56
N GLU A 156 44.89 -13.03 -6.00
CA GLU A 156 44.15 -12.11 -5.11
C GLU A 156 42.84 -12.67 -4.51
N GLU A 157 42.22 -13.69 -5.12
CA GLU A 157 40.90 -14.19 -4.69
C GLU A 157 40.96 -15.66 -4.24
N GLN A 158 41.39 -15.88 -2.99
CA GLN A 158 41.40 -17.22 -2.37
C GLN A 158 39.99 -17.73 -1.97
N LEU A 159 38.98 -16.86 -1.97
CA LEU A 159 37.61 -17.18 -1.57
C LEU A 159 36.62 -16.81 -2.69
N PRO A 160 35.51 -17.57 -2.85
CA PRO A 160 34.41 -17.20 -3.73
C PRO A 160 33.90 -15.79 -3.43
N ALA A 161 33.68 -14.98 -4.47
CA ALA A 161 33.12 -13.65 -4.37
C ALA A 161 31.82 -13.54 -5.17
N LEU A 162 30.78 -13.02 -4.53
CA LEU A 162 29.45 -12.74 -5.09
C LEU A 162 29.30 -11.23 -5.21
N TYR A 163 28.99 -10.74 -6.41
CA TYR A 163 28.67 -9.34 -6.64
C TYR A 163 27.26 -9.23 -7.21
N LEU A 164 26.32 -8.66 -6.45
CA LEU A 164 24.96 -8.44 -6.90
C LEU A 164 24.86 -7.07 -7.55
N THR A 165 24.34 -7.02 -8.79
CA THR A 165 24.03 -5.74 -9.43
C THR A 165 22.75 -5.14 -8.83
N PRO A 166 22.46 -3.84 -9.08
CA PRO A 166 21.17 -3.25 -8.74
C PRO A 166 19.99 -3.86 -9.51
N GLY A 167 20.24 -4.67 -10.54
CA GLY A 167 19.23 -5.36 -11.33
C GLY A 167 18.85 -6.72 -10.75
N THR A 168 18.73 -7.72 -11.62
CA THR A 168 18.54 -9.13 -11.24
C THR A 168 19.75 -9.98 -11.59
N SER A 169 20.84 -9.35 -12.00
CA SER A 169 22.11 -10.00 -12.35
C SER A 169 23.03 -10.16 -11.13
N CYS A 170 23.78 -11.25 -11.10
CA CYS A 170 24.84 -11.50 -10.13
C CYS A 170 26.09 -12.04 -10.84
N ILE A 171 27.25 -11.52 -10.45
CA ILE A 171 28.55 -12.02 -10.87
C ILE A 171 29.10 -12.90 -9.77
N VAL A 172 29.32 -14.17 -10.08
CA VAL A 172 29.94 -15.15 -9.18
C VAL A 172 31.37 -15.36 -9.65
N THR A 173 32.33 -14.98 -8.83
CA THR A 173 33.75 -15.19 -9.10
C THR A 173 34.27 -16.33 -8.24
N LEU A 174 34.78 -17.37 -8.90
CA LEU A 174 35.26 -18.60 -8.27
C LEU A 174 36.78 -18.76 -8.44
N PRO A 175 37.50 -19.22 -7.40
CA PRO A 175 38.91 -19.58 -7.52
C PRO A 175 39.15 -20.70 -8.55
N GLN A 176 40.34 -20.74 -9.15
CA GLN A 176 40.73 -21.84 -10.03
C GLN A 176 40.65 -23.18 -9.29
N GLY A 177 40.03 -24.19 -9.91
CA GLY A 177 39.89 -25.53 -9.31
C GLY A 177 38.76 -25.70 -8.29
N PHE A 178 37.87 -24.72 -8.11
CA PHE A 178 36.75 -24.77 -7.15
C PHE A 178 35.71 -25.88 -7.42
N ILE A 179 35.75 -26.53 -8.58
CA ILE A 179 34.77 -27.54 -9.04
C ILE A 179 34.48 -28.63 -7.98
N ASN A 180 35.52 -29.11 -7.28
CA ASN A 180 35.40 -30.19 -6.29
C ASN A 180 35.26 -29.69 -4.84
N SER A 181 35.03 -28.40 -4.62
CA SER A 181 34.96 -27.83 -3.28
C SER A 181 33.66 -28.22 -2.56
N PRO A 182 33.71 -28.65 -1.27
CA PRO A 182 32.50 -28.83 -0.46
C PRO A 182 31.79 -27.50 -0.14
N GLN A 183 32.38 -26.35 -0.51
CA GLN A 183 31.86 -25.02 -0.22
C GLN A 183 30.76 -24.55 -1.19
N TRP A 184 30.38 -25.36 -2.19
CA TRP A 184 29.24 -25.06 -3.09
C TRP A 184 27.98 -24.68 -2.32
N LYS A 185 27.71 -25.36 -1.20
CA LYS A 185 26.58 -25.05 -0.33
C LYS A 185 26.64 -23.61 0.24
N GLY A 186 27.82 -23.16 0.65
CA GLY A 186 27.98 -21.79 1.15
C GLY A 186 27.73 -20.74 0.08
N VAL A 187 28.18 -20.99 -1.16
CA VAL A 187 27.95 -20.08 -2.30
C VAL A 187 26.46 -20.02 -2.65
N THR A 188 25.78 -21.17 -2.76
CA THR A 188 24.35 -21.21 -3.09
C THR A 188 23.48 -20.64 -1.97
N ASP A 189 23.77 -20.95 -0.71
CA ASP A 189 23.06 -20.39 0.44
C ASP A 189 23.21 -18.86 0.49
N THR A 190 24.41 -18.34 0.25
CA THR A 190 24.67 -16.88 0.23
C THR A 190 23.97 -16.20 -0.94
N LEU A 191 24.01 -16.78 -2.14
CA LEU A 191 23.35 -16.25 -3.33
C LEU A 191 21.83 -16.17 -3.13
N LEU A 192 21.22 -17.27 -2.67
CA LEU A 192 19.78 -17.35 -2.43
C LEU A 192 19.36 -16.44 -1.28
N ALA A 193 20.15 -16.39 -0.20
CA ALA A 193 19.89 -15.46 0.90
C ALA A 193 19.93 -14.01 0.43
N ALA A 194 20.87 -13.64 -0.45
CA ALA A 194 21.01 -12.27 -0.94
C ALA A 194 19.89 -11.84 -1.89
N TRP A 195 19.43 -12.71 -2.81
CA TRP A 195 18.34 -12.36 -3.74
C TRP A 195 16.95 -12.49 -3.13
N PHE A 196 16.76 -13.47 -2.25
CA PHE A 196 15.48 -13.72 -1.58
C PHE A 196 15.48 -13.20 -0.15
N THR A 197 16.35 -12.24 0.19
CA THR A 197 16.22 -11.49 1.43
C THR A 197 14.80 -10.95 1.48
N THR A 198 14.04 -11.37 2.49
CA THR A 198 12.74 -10.78 2.75
C THR A 198 12.95 -9.31 3.03
N VAL A 199 12.15 -8.47 2.38
CA VAL A 199 11.96 -7.08 2.81
C VAL A 199 11.72 -7.11 4.33
N GLY A 200 12.49 -6.33 5.09
CA GLY A 200 12.35 -6.27 6.55
C GLY A 200 10.95 -5.84 6.93
N GLU A 201 10.59 -5.99 8.21
CA GLU A 201 9.27 -5.53 8.68
C GLU A 201 9.12 -4.03 8.37
N PRO A 202 8.17 -3.63 7.50
CA PRO A 202 7.99 -2.25 7.16
C PRO A 202 7.50 -1.50 8.39
N SER A 203 8.00 -0.29 8.61
CA SER A 203 7.61 0.51 9.79
C SER A 203 6.21 1.12 9.66
N ILE A 204 5.52 0.86 8.55
CA ILE A 204 4.22 1.41 8.16
C ILE A 204 3.37 0.25 7.64
N PRO A 205 2.04 0.24 7.90
CA PRO A 205 1.16 -0.76 7.33
C PRO A 205 1.26 -0.76 5.80
N LEU A 206 1.46 -1.94 5.23
CA LEU A 206 1.39 -2.15 3.78
C LEU A 206 -0.04 -1.91 3.30
N SER A 207 -0.19 -1.08 2.27
CA SER A 207 -1.47 -0.71 1.67
C SER A 207 -1.34 -0.72 0.15
N ALA A 208 -2.45 -0.86 -0.57
CA ALA A 208 -2.46 -0.71 -2.03
C ALA A 208 -2.29 0.73 -2.50
N SER A 209 -2.66 1.70 -1.66
CA SER A 209 -2.60 3.13 -1.98
C SER A 209 -1.97 3.95 -0.86
N TYR A 210 -1.18 4.93 -1.27
CA TYR A 210 -0.56 5.93 -0.41
C TYR A 210 -0.74 7.32 -0.99
N THR A 211 -0.94 8.30 -0.11
CA THR A 211 -0.89 9.71 -0.47
C THR A 211 0.38 10.33 0.12
N LEU A 212 1.28 10.78 -0.75
CA LEU A 212 2.53 11.44 -0.39
C LEU A 212 2.31 12.95 -0.31
N ALA A 213 2.35 13.49 0.90
CA ALA A 213 2.16 14.91 1.16
C ALA A 213 3.53 15.58 1.42
N PHE A 214 4.00 16.36 0.44
CA PHE A 214 5.25 17.10 0.50
C PHE A 214 5.01 18.50 1.07
N TRP A 215 5.60 18.80 2.22
CA TRP A 215 5.47 20.08 2.89
C TRP A 215 6.78 20.86 2.81
N THR A 216 6.73 22.09 2.31
CA THR A 216 7.85 23.03 2.39
C THR A 216 7.49 24.12 3.39
N THR A 217 8.26 24.25 4.47
CA THR A 217 7.86 25.05 5.63
C THR A 217 8.92 26.08 6.03
N THR A 218 8.48 27.14 6.71
CA THR A 218 9.37 28.14 7.32
C THR A 218 8.79 28.70 8.61
N ASP A 219 9.66 29.10 9.52
CA ASP A 219 9.30 29.79 10.77
C ASP A 219 8.99 31.29 10.56
N SER A 220 9.12 31.80 9.34
CA SER A 220 8.95 33.22 9.02
C SER A 220 7.72 33.52 8.15
N PRO A 221 7.22 34.77 8.15
CA PRO A 221 6.23 35.24 7.18
C PRO A 221 6.80 35.39 5.76
N GLN A 222 8.12 35.24 5.57
CA GLN A 222 8.73 35.45 4.27
C GLN A 222 8.33 34.32 3.33
N ARG A 223 7.99 34.67 2.08
CA ARG A 223 7.68 33.68 1.07
C ARG A 223 8.92 32.81 0.83
N ILE A 224 8.72 31.49 0.75
CA ILE A 224 9.76 30.53 0.39
C ILE A 224 9.29 29.81 -0.86
N ARG A 225 10.19 29.61 -1.81
CA ARG A 225 9.89 28.91 -3.05
C ARG A 225 11.07 28.07 -3.52
N TRP A 226 10.75 27.00 -4.21
CA TRP A 226 11.71 26.24 -5.01
C TRP A 226 12.03 27.01 -6.31
N PRO A 227 13.26 26.91 -6.86
CA PRO A 227 13.60 27.49 -8.16
C PRO A 227 12.68 26.94 -9.26
N GLY A 228 11.82 27.79 -9.82
CA GLY A 228 10.74 27.34 -10.70
C GLY A 228 9.59 26.71 -9.91
N SER A 229 9.61 25.39 -9.74
CA SER A 229 8.56 24.64 -9.04
C SER A 229 9.12 23.44 -8.27
N PHE A 230 8.41 22.98 -7.23
CA PHE A 230 8.75 21.74 -6.52
C PHE A 230 8.93 20.56 -7.48
N HIS A 231 8.09 20.50 -8.51
CA HIS A 231 8.15 19.46 -9.52
C HIS A 231 9.48 19.47 -10.28
N GLU A 232 9.98 20.64 -10.66
CA GLU A 232 11.21 20.78 -11.47
C GLU A 232 12.48 20.68 -10.64
N SER A 233 12.52 21.26 -9.43
CA SER A 233 13.75 21.28 -8.62
C SER A 233 13.93 20.04 -7.74
N VAL A 234 12.83 19.42 -7.30
CA VAL A 234 12.88 18.32 -6.31
C VAL A 234 12.34 17.02 -6.89
N LEU A 235 11.10 17.03 -7.39
CA LEU A 235 10.41 15.81 -7.81
C LEU A 235 11.11 15.15 -9.01
N ARG A 236 11.16 15.83 -10.16
CA ARG A 236 11.71 15.30 -11.41
C ARG A 236 13.16 14.83 -11.30
N PRO A 237 14.11 15.59 -10.72
CA PRO A 237 15.52 15.20 -10.70
C PRO A 237 15.85 14.10 -9.68
N TYR A 238 15.18 14.07 -8.52
CA TYR A 238 15.60 13.21 -7.42
C TYR A 238 14.57 12.14 -7.04
N LEU A 239 13.27 12.48 -6.99
CA LEU A 239 12.24 11.57 -6.48
C LEU A 239 11.53 10.78 -7.58
N SER A 240 11.39 11.35 -8.79
CA SER A 240 10.64 10.76 -9.89
C SER A 240 11.18 9.39 -10.32
N PRO A 241 12.50 9.15 -10.41
CA PRO A 241 13.02 7.82 -10.75
C PRO A 241 12.66 6.74 -9.72
N PHE A 242 12.58 7.12 -8.45
CA PHE A 242 12.22 6.22 -7.35
C PHE A 242 10.71 5.97 -7.32
N LEU A 243 9.91 7.04 -7.40
CA LEU A 243 8.45 6.98 -7.30
C LEU A 243 7.82 6.32 -8.54
N SER A 244 8.38 6.50 -9.73
CA SER A 244 7.90 5.81 -10.94
C SER A 244 8.02 4.30 -10.78
N ARG A 245 9.13 3.80 -10.24
CA ARG A 245 9.32 2.36 -9.96
C ARG A 245 8.38 1.85 -8.87
N LEU A 246 8.16 2.61 -7.81
CA LEU A 246 7.21 2.22 -6.77
C LEU A 246 5.76 2.22 -7.25
N SER A 247 5.42 3.05 -8.25
CA SER A 247 4.05 3.12 -8.78
C SER A 247 3.58 1.80 -9.43
N THR A 248 4.51 0.95 -9.83
CA THR A 248 4.22 -0.42 -10.29
C THR A 248 3.64 -1.28 -9.18
N CYS A 249 4.06 -1.07 -7.93
CA CYS A 249 3.56 -1.78 -6.76
C CYS A 249 2.36 -1.06 -6.11
N TYR A 250 2.41 0.26 -6.00
CA TYR A 250 1.45 1.06 -5.24
C TYR A 250 0.72 2.09 -6.08
N TRP A 251 -0.53 2.39 -5.71
CA TRP A 251 -1.19 3.60 -6.20
C TRP A 251 -0.68 4.79 -5.39
N LEU A 252 0.14 5.64 -6.02
CA LEU A 252 0.72 6.80 -5.35
C LEU A 252 0.02 8.07 -5.80
N GLU A 253 -0.60 8.76 -4.85
CA GLU A 253 -1.07 10.14 -5.05
C GLU A 253 -0.05 11.10 -4.45
N MET A 254 0.23 12.20 -5.13
CA MET A 254 1.24 13.16 -4.68
C MET A 254 0.63 14.54 -4.53
N GLN A 255 0.97 15.20 -3.43
CA GLN A 255 0.53 16.55 -3.10
C GLN A 255 1.72 17.34 -2.59
N ALA A 256 1.86 18.60 -3.01
CA ALA A 256 2.94 19.46 -2.56
C ALA A 256 2.38 20.82 -2.16
N GLN A 257 2.70 21.27 -0.94
CA GLN A 257 2.21 22.52 -0.38
C GLN A 257 3.31 23.25 0.40
N THR A 258 3.21 24.59 0.43
CA THR A 258 4.11 25.45 1.20
C THR A 258 3.37 26.06 2.39
N ILE A 259 3.91 25.90 3.59
CA ILE A 259 3.34 26.41 4.84
C ILE A 259 4.25 27.47 5.44
N TYR A 260 3.66 28.62 5.75
CA TYR A 260 4.32 29.74 6.43
C TYR A 260 4.01 29.69 7.92
N HIS A 261 4.86 30.29 8.75
CA HIS A 261 4.71 30.30 10.20
C HIS A 261 4.66 28.90 10.85
N ALA A 262 5.38 27.95 10.27
CA ALA A 262 5.55 26.62 10.86
C ALA A 262 6.40 26.69 12.13
N SER A 263 6.01 25.92 13.14
CA SER A 263 6.75 25.79 14.40
C SER A 263 7.27 24.38 14.59
N LEU A 264 8.50 24.23 15.08
CA LEU A 264 9.04 22.96 15.56
C LEU A 264 8.53 22.58 16.97
N GLY A 265 7.51 23.29 17.48
CA GLY A 265 7.01 23.15 18.84
C GLY A 265 7.60 24.22 19.75
N GLU A 266 8.75 23.96 20.36
CA GLU A 266 9.46 24.92 21.20
C GLU A 266 10.46 25.75 20.38
N GLN A 267 10.64 27.04 20.73
CA GLN A 267 11.59 27.87 19.99
C GLN A 267 13.02 27.34 20.17
N PRO A 268 13.75 27.08 19.07
CA PRO A 268 15.11 26.55 19.13
C PRO A 268 16.02 27.43 19.99
N LYS A 269 16.65 26.83 21.01
CA LYS A 269 17.50 27.52 22.00
C LYS A 269 18.89 27.76 21.41
N PRO A 270 19.49 28.95 21.54
CA PRO A 270 20.81 29.21 20.99
C PRO A 270 21.89 28.46 21.78
N GLN A 271 22.69 27.63 21.10
CA GLN A 271 23.86 26.98 21.67
C GLN A 271 25.12 27.71 21.18
N ARG A 272 26.00 28.09 22.11
CA ARG A 272 27.30 28.66 21.78
C ARG A 272 28.34 27.56 21.89
N GLU A 273 28.82 27.09 20.75
CA GLU A 273 30.06 26.32 20.70
C GLU A 273 31.24 27.27 20.44
N LYS A 274 32.40 27.00 21.06
CA LYS A 274 33.57 27.88 21.01
C LYS A 274 34.14 27.93 19.59
N GLY A 275 33.81 29.00 18.85
CA GLY A 275 34.48 29.37 17.59
C GLY A 275 33.69 29.12 16.31
N THR A 276 32.51 28.49 16.39
CA THR A 276 31.62 28.23 15.24
C THR A 276 30.30 29.00 15.37
N THR A 277 29.61 29.13 14.24
CA THR A 277 28.31 29.80 14.05
C THR A 277 27.34 29.45 15.18
N ARG A 278 26.55 30.41 15.69
CA ARG A 278 25.53 30.14 16.73
C ARG A 278 24.49 29.18 16.17
N GLU A 279 24.59 27.89 16.42
CA GLU A 279 23.55 26.93 16.06
C GLU A 279 22.41 27.03 17.08
N ARG A 280 21.18 26.82 16.60
CA ARG A 280 20.01 26.72 17.49
C ARG A 280 19.62 25.26 17.59
N VAL A 281 19.27 24.84 18.79
CA VAL A 281 19.09 23.43 19.09
C VAL A 281 17.69 23.15 19.62
N VAL A 282 17.12 22.04 19.14
CA VAL A 282 15.87 21.46 19.63
C VAL A 282 16.18 20.08 20.22
N ALA A 283 15.78 19.87 21.47
CA ALA A 283 15.93 18.56 22.11
C ALA A 283 14.85 17.60 21.59
N PHE A 284 15.19 16.32 21.45
CA PHE A 284 14.24 15.29 21.00
C PHE A 284 12.93 15.27 21.82
N ASN A 285 13.01 15.48 23.14
CA ASN A 285 11.83 15.49 24.03
C ASN A 285 10.84 16.63 23.72
N ASP A 286 11.33 17.74 23.16
CA ASP A 286 10.53 18.92 22.84
C ASP A 286 9.78 18.75 21.49
N LEU A 287 10.14 17.73 20.69
CA LEU A 287 9.47 17.38 19.42
C LEU A 287 8.05 16.82 19.62
N SER A 288 7.66 16.44 20.85
CA SER A 288 6.28 16.07 21.14
C SER A 288 5.28 17.19 20.81
N ARG A 289 5.72 18.46 20.90
CA ARG A 289 4.91 19.64 20.57
C ARG A 289 4.86 19.96 19.07
N PHE A 290 5.76 19.39 18.27
CA PHE A 290 5.75 19.55 16.82
C PHE A 290 4.44 19.01 16.23
N LEU A 291 3.98 17.83 16.67
CA LEU A 291 2.74 17.23 16.19
C LEU A 291 1.53 18.13 16.41
N ALA A 292 1.48 18.87 17.51
CA ALA A 292 0.40 19.82 17.76
C ALA A 292 0.40 20.95 16.73
N ALA A 293 1.58 21.47 16.36
CA ALA A 293 1.70 22.51 15.33
C ALA A 293 1.48 21.96 13.91
N ALA A 294 1.88 20.72 13.66
CA ALA A 294 1.73 20.06 12.36
C ALA A 294 0.29 19.58 12.09
N ASN A 295 -0.53 19.42 13.13
CA ASN A 295 -1.94 19.04 12.96
C ASN A 295 -2.78 20.14 12.28
N ASP A 296 -2.33 21.40 12.36
CA ASP A 296 -2.95 22.52 11.65
C ASP A 296 -2.59 22.53 10.15
N TRP A 297 -1.69 21.64 9.71
CA TRP A 297 -1.28 21.51 8.32
C TRP A 297 -2.31 20.65 7.59
N THR A 298 -3.44 21.27 7.27
CA THR A 298 -4.51 20.59 6.53
C THR A 298 -4.24 20.63 5.05
N THR A 299 -4.43 19.50 4.38
CA THR A 299 -4.41 19.46 2.92
C THR A 299 -5.78 19.81 2.36
N ASP A 300 -5.85 20.69 1.36
CA ASP A 300 -7.08 21.01 0.62
C ASP A 300 -7.52 19.88 -0.35
N ALA A 301 -6.97 18.69 -0.18
CA ALA A 301 -7.13 17.59 -1.12
C ALA A 301 -8.51 16.93 -1.01
N VAL A 302 -9.32 17.13 -2.04
CA VAL A 302 -10.44 16.25 -2.33
C VAL A 302 -9.86 14.92 -2.79
N LEU A 303 -10.18 13.82 -2.09
CA LEU A 303 -9.84 12.47 -2.56
C LEU A 303 -10.31 12.33 -4.01
N THR A 304 -9.40 12.00 -4.93
CA THR A 304 -9.74 11.92 -6.35
C THR A 304 -10.73 10.78 -6.65
N ARG A 305 -10.80 9.81 -5.73
CA ARG A 305 -11.76 8.71 -5.71
C ARG A 305 -12.52 8.71 -4.39
N GLY A 306 -13.83 8.52 -4.47
CA GLY A 306 -14.60 8.15 -3.27
C GLY A 306 -14.18 6.75 -2.84
N THR A 307 -13.60 6.62 -1.65
CA THR A 307 -13.21 5.34 -1.08
C THR A 307 -13.75 5.21 0.34
N HIS A 308 -14.21 4.02 0.71
CA HIS A 308 -14.66 3.74 2.08
C HIS A 308 -13.48 3.53 3.06
N LYS A 309 -12.27 3.28 2.54
CA LYS A 309 -11.00 3.25 3.28
C LYS A 309 -10.09 4.37 2.76
N PRO A 310 -9.80 5.43 3.55
CA PRO A 310 -8.90 6.48 3.11
C PRO A 310 -7.47 5.93 2.93
N PRO A 311 -6.71 6.43 1.93
CA PRO A 311 -5.33 6.03 1.74
C PRO A 311 -4.46 6.44 2.94
N VAL A 312 -3.38 5.70 3.16
CA VAL A 312 -2.40 6.07 4.19
C VAL A 312 -1.64 7.31 3.73
N ILE A 313 -1.71 8.38 4.52
CA ILE A 313 -1.03 9.64 4.24
C ILE A 313 0.38 9.59 4.82
N LEU A 314 1.38 9.90 4.00
CA LEU A 314 2.78 9.97 4.37
C LEU A 314 3.27 11.41 4.24
N ASN A 315 3.57 12.05 5.36
CA ASN A 315 4.04 13.44 5.38
C ASN A 315 5.56 13.49 5.20
N LEU A 316 6.00 14.30 4.25
CA LEU A 316 7.40 14.55 3.92
C LEU A 316 7.62 16.04 3.98
N ALA A 317 7.98 16.50 5.17
CA ALA A 317 8.18 17.91 5.43
C ALA A 317 9.65 18.28 5.33
N SER A 318 9.85 19.52 4.90
CA SER A 318 11.12 20.21 4.92
C SER A 318 10.93 21.59 5.53
N MET A 319 11.90 22.06 6.30
CA MET A 319 11.85 23.38 6.92
C MET A 319 13.11 24.16 6.67
N LYS A 320 12.93 25.40 6.18
CA LYS A 320 13.99 26.40 6.15
C LYS A 320 13.84 27.36 7.33
N PRO A 321 14.73 27.31 8.33
CA PRO A 321 14.75 28.30 9.40
C PRO A 321 15.21 29.66 8.85
N SER A 322 14.57 30.73 9.32
CA SER A 322 14.87 32.12 8.91
C SER A 322 16.10 32.72 9.58
N GLY A 323 16.57 32.11 10.67
CA GLY A 323 17.71 32.57 11.46
C GLY A 323 18.94 31.68 11.32
N ALA A 324 19.63 31.51 12.45
CA ALA A 324 20.71 30.55 12.58
C ALA A 324 20.28 29.12 12.23
N PRO A 325 21.21 28.27 11.74
CA PRO A 325 20.93 26.87 11.44
C PRO A 325 20.37 26.17 12.68
N VAL A 326 19.37 25.31 12.46
CA VAL A 326 18.66 24.59 13.52
C VAL A 326 19.01 23.11 13.42
N VAL A 327 19.54 22.53 14.48
CA VAL A 327 19.81 21.09 14.58
C VAL A 327 18.98 20.45 15.67
N VAL A 328 18.63 19.18 15.48
CA VAL A 328 17.90 18.38 16.45
C VAL A 328 18.89 17.47 17.14
N LEU A 329 18.94 17.49 18.47
CA LEU A 329 19.77 16.55 19.23
C LEU A 329 19.03 15.24 19.46
N THR A 330 19.71 14.14 19.21
CA THR A 330 19.29 12.81 19.64
C THR A 330 19.37 12.68 21.17
N GLN A 331 18.85 11.58 21.70
CA GLN A 331 19.00 11.23 23.12
C GLN A 331 20.47 11.09 23.54
N SER A 332 21.36 10.73 22.60
CA SER A 332 22.82 10.67 22.82
C SER A 332 23.51 12.04 22.75
N GLY A 333 22.78 13.10 22.39
CA GLY A 333 23.34 14.44 22.22
C GLY A 333 24.05 14.67 20.89
N GLU A 334 23.85 13.80 19.89
CA GLU A 334 24.38 14.00 18.55
C GLU A 334 23.45 14.90 17.72
N PRO A 335 24.00 15.86 16.95
CA PRO A 335 23.20 16.74 16.10
C PRO A 335 22.78 16.05 14.80
N HIS A 336 21.49 16.14 14.48
CA HIS A 336 20.89 15.65 13.23
C HIS A 336 20.07 16.75 12.55
N THR A 337 20.03 16.70 11.22
CA THR A 337 19.28 17.62 10.36
C THR A 337 17.93 17.06 9.91
N ALA A 338 17.52 15.89 10.42
CA ALA A 338 16.22 15.32 10.14
C ALA A 338 15.74 14.44 11.30
N PHE A 339 14.42 14.30 11.43
CA PHE A 339 13.80 13.37 12.36
C PHE A 339 12.54 12.76 11.74
N SER A 340 12.24 11.51 12.13
CA SER A 340 10.99 10.83 11.75
C SER A 340 10.04 10.80 12.93
N VAL A 341 8.76 11.05 12.66
CA VAL A 341 7.67 10.93 13.64
C VAL A 341 6.80 9.73 13.26
N PRO A 342 6.73 8.69 14.11
CA PRO A 342 5.93 7.49 13.85
C PRO A 342 4.47 7.83 13.53
N GLY A 343 3.92 7.22 12.49
CA GLY A 343 2.53 7.43 12.06
C GLY A 343 2.23 8.77 11.38
N TRP A 344 3.16 9.73 11.40
CA TRP A 344 2.98 11.03 10.73
C TRP A 344 3.87 11.17 9.50
N GLY A 345 5.19 11.00 9.64
CA GLY A 345 6.10 11.31 8.53
C GLY A 345 7.54 11.62 8.91
N VAL A 346 8.23 12.36 8.02
CA VAL A 346 9.62 12.81 8.18
C VAL A 346 9.68 14.32 8.07
N MET A 347 10.53 14.94 8.90
CA MET A 347 10.85 16.36 8.84
C MET A 347 12.34 16.53 8.58
N ALA A 348 12.70 17.16 7.46
CA ALA A 348 14.06 17.57 7.12
C ALA A 348 14.26 19.05 7.46
N ILE A 349 15.40 19.39 8.05
CA ILE A 349 15.75 20.77 8.42
C ILE A 349 16.91 21.21 7.56
N MET A 350 16.64 22.19 6.69
CA MET A 350 17.60 22.77 5.75
C MET A 350 18.57 23.70 6.50
N SER A 351 19.56 23.07 7.12
CA SER A 351 20.51 23.71 8.03
C SER A 351 21.69 24.34 7.31
N HIS A 352 21.72 24.32 5.97
CA HIS A 352 22.73 25.05 5.22
C HIS A 352 22.76 26.52 5.66
N PRO A 353 23.94 27.03 6.09
CA PRO A 353 24.08 28.43 6.40
C PRO A 353 23.69 29.23 5.17
N VAL A 354 22.88 30.28 5.37
CA VAL A 354 22.64 31.27 4.32
C VAL A 354 24.01 31.70 3.79
N PRO A 355 24.28 31.67 2.47
CA PRO A 355 25.60 31.95 1.94
C PRO A 355 26.10 33.30 2.47
N ASP A 356 27.22 33.22 3.18
CA ASP A 356 28.05 34.28 3.74
C ASP A 356 27.38 35.39 4.59
N ASP A 357 27.94 35.61 5.79
CA ASP A 357 27.69 36.78 6.66
C ASP A 357 27.96 38.13 5.95
N GLN A 358 28.58 38.11 4.75
CA GLN A 358 28.79 39.26 3.87
C GLN A 358 27.59 39.56 2.95
N LEU A 359 26.94 38.54 2.37
CA LEU A 359 25.78 38.69 1.47
C LEU A 359 24.52 39.06 2.23
N SER A 360 24.33 38.47 3.42
CA SER A 360 23.27 38.83 4.35
C SER A 360 23.41 40.24 4.94
N ARG A 361 24.61 40.84 4.89
CA ARG A 361 24.85 42.27 5.22
C ARG A 361 24.51 43.23 4.09
N ASN A 362 24.35 42.73 2.87
CA ASN A 362 24.06 43.57 1.71
C ASN A 362 22.59 44.05 1.71
N ALA A 363 22.39 45.36 1.79
CA ALA A 363 21.06 45.97 1.84
C ALA A 363 20.23 45.72 0.56
N THR A 364 20.88 45.52 -0.59
CA THR A 364 20.18 45.20 -1.86
C THR A 364 19.66 43.77 -1.86
N TRP A 365 20.48 42.81 -1.42
CA TRP A 365 20.07 41.41 -1.23
C TRP A 365 18.91 41.30 -0.22
N ARG A 366 18.98 42.00 0.93
CA ARG A 366 17.87 42.02 1.90
C ARG A 366 16.58 42.58 1.32
N ARG A 367 16.67 43.66 0.53
CA ARG A 367 15.50 44.25 -0.15
C ARG A 367 14.95 43.32 -1.23
N GLN A 368 15.81 42.55 -1.90
CA GLN A 368 15.43 41.57 -2.89
C GLN A 368 14.72 40.38 -2.23
N VAL A 369 15.33 39.75 -1.21
CA VAL A 369 14.70 38.66 -0.44
C VAL A 369 13.38 39.11 0.23
N ALA A 370 13.32 40.32 0.77
CA ALA A 370 12.08 40.89 1.32
C ALA A 370 11.00 41.14 0.25
N ARG A 371 11.36 41.27 -1.04
CA ARG A 371 10.43 41.50 -2.16
C ARG A 371 10.05 40.21 -2.90
N SER A 372 11.00 39.30 -3.11
CA SER A 372 10.82 38.07 -3.91
C SER A 372 10.64 36.80 -3.08
N GLY A 373 10.85 36.87 -1.77
CA GLY A 373 10.95 35.68 -0.91
C GLY A 373 12.34 35.04 -0.95
N TYR A 374 12.57 34.08 -0.06
CA TYR A 374 13.75 33.22 -0.06
C TYR A 374 13.59 32.12 -1.13
N GLU A 375 14.55 32.04 -2.03
CA GLU A 375 14.60 31.00 -3.04
C GLU A 375 15.54 29.90 -2.56
N LEU A 376 15.02 28.68 -2.44
CA LEU A 376 15.78 27.50 -2.03
C LEU A 376 16.81 27.14 -3.10
N THR A 377 17.90 26.46 -2.72
CA THR A 377 18.95 26.08 -3.67
C THR A 377 18.77 24.64 -4.18
N ASP A 378 19.45 24.31 -5.27
CA ASP A 378 19.52 22.92 -5.76
C ASP A 378 20.22 21.99 -4.74
N THR A 379 21.06 22.54 -3.86
CA THR A 379 21.66 21.79 -2.75
C THR A 379 20.63 21.47 -1.68
N ASP A 380 19.78 22.44 -1.29
CA ASP A 380 18.66 22.20 -0.38
C ASP A 380 17.74 21.11 -0.93
N ALA A 381 17.46 21.13 -2.25
CA ALA A 381 16.64 20.13 -2.92
C ALA A 381 17.27 18.73 -2.86
N ARG A 382 18.57 18.62 -3.17
CA ARG A 382 19.31 17.34 -3.17
C ARG A 382 19.35 16.72 -1.79
N GLU A 383 19.68 17.49 -0.76
CA GLU A 383 19.79 16.98 0.61
C GLU A 383 18.43 16.55 1.15
N THR A 384 17.41 17.38 0.94
CA THR A 384 16.04 17.09 1.37
C THR A 384 15.50 15.83 0.68
N ALA A 385 15.67 15.72 -0.64
CA ALA A 385 15.24 14.54 -1.38
C ALA A 385 16.02 13.29 -0.95
N GLY A 386 17.34 13.40 -0.74
CA GLY A 386 18.16 12.31 -0.25
C GLY A 386 17.69 11.79 1.11
N LEU A 387 17.39 12.68 2.05
CA LEU A 387 16.84 12.33 3.37
C LEU A 387 15.48 11.64 3.25
N TRP A 388 14.56 12.18 2.45
CA TRP A 388 13.27 11.55 2.21
C TRP A 388 13.41 10.16 1.59
N LEU A 389 14.29 9.99 0.60
CA LEU A 389 14.56 8.68 -0.03
C LEU A 389 15.14 7.67 0.96
N SER A 390 16.12 8.07 1.78
CA SER A 390 16.68 7.19 2.82
C SER A 390 15.61 6.74 3.80
N HIS A 391 14.71 7.64 4.20
CA HIS A 391 13.58 7.30 5.07
C HIS A 391 12.56 6.40 4.39
N PHE A 392 12.20 6.66 3.13
CA PHE A 392 11.31 5.79 2.36
C PHE A 392 11.85 4.37 2.26
N ARG A 393 13.15 4.21 1.99
CA ARG A 393 13.79 2.89 1.93
C ARG A 393 13.68 2.17 3.26
N LYS A 394 13.94 2.88 4.37
CA LYS A 394 13.78 2.34 5.73
C LYS A 394 12.33 1.94 6.03
N TRP A 395 11.35 2.76 5.62
CA TRP A 395 9.94 2.49 5.83
C TRP A 395 9.44 1.26 5.09
N LEU A 396 9.92 1.11 3.84
CA LEU A 396 9.63 -0.06 3.04
C LEU A 396 10.38 -1.31 3.53
N GLY A 397 11.25 -1.21 4.55
CA GLY A 397 12.02 -2.35 5.05
C GLY A 397 13.17 -2.75 4.13
N PHE A 398 13.60 -1.90 3.21
CA PHE A 398 14.74 -2.18 2.36
C PHE A 398 16.04 -2.14 3.17
N PRO A 399 16.97 -3.06 2.92
CA PRO A 399 18.25 -3.05 3.61
C PRO A 399 19.03 -1.77 3.27
N ASN A 400 19.81 -1.31 4.25
CA ASN A 400 20.76 -0.23 4.03
C ASN A 400 21.91 -0.79 3.18
N VAL A 401 21.81 -0.64 1.87
CA VAL A 401 22.88 -0.98 0.94
C VAL A 401 23.94 0.12 1.02
N THR A 402 24.83 0.01 2.00
CA THR A 402 26.11 0.74 1.94
C THR A 402 27.04 -0.03 1.00
N ASN A 403 27.92 0.67 0.29
CA ASN A 403 29.02 0.09 -0.52
C ASN A 403 30.03 -0.62 0.39
N THR A 404 29.59 -1.62 1.13
CA THR A 404 30.39 -2.33 2.11
C THR A 404 30.44 -3.76 1.63
N THR A 405 31.63 -4.18 1.23
CA THR A 405 32.03 -5.58 1.10
C THR A 405 31.99 -6.24 2.49
N THR A 406 30.80 -6.37 3.06
CA THR A 406 30.63 -7.15 4.27
C THR A 406 30.61 -8.61 3.85
N PRO A 407 31.56 -9.45 4.29
CA PRO A 407 31.35 -10.89 4.20
C PRO A 407 30.01 -11.19 4.87
N ILE A 408 29.02 -11.67 4.12
CA ILE A 408 27.75 -12.11 4.68
C ILE A 408 28.10 -13.36 5.49
N ASN A 409 28.35 -13.15 6.78
CA ASN A 409 28.67 -14.25 7.68
C ASN A 409 27.34 -14.85 8.14
N ILE A 410 26.96 -15.96 7.50
CA ILE A 410 25.70 -16.65 7.76
C ILE A 410 25.66 -17.12 9.23
N ASP A 411 26.83 -17.32 9.86
CA ASP A 411 26.99 -17.60 11.29
C ASP A 411 28.17 -16.81 11.87
N HIS A 412 27.99 -16.04 12.95
CA HIS A 412 29.08 -15.32 13.64
C HIS A 412 30.23 -16.22 14.16
N HIS A 413 30.09 -17.54 14.06
CA HIS A 413 31.03 -18.55 14.55
C HIS A 413 31.76 -19.33 13.44
N SER A 414 31.45 -19.10 12.16
CA SER A 414 32.06 -19.78 11.02
C SER A 414 32.92 -18.80 10.19
N PRO A 415 34.02 -19.25 9.56
CA PRO A 415 34.72 -18.44 8.57
C PRO A 415 33.79 -18.19 7.37
N PRO A 416 33.81 -16.99 6.75
CA PRO A 416 32.96 -16.69 5.61
C PRO A 416 33.27 -17.62 4.44
N LEU A 417 32.28 -18.44 4.07
CA LEU A 417 32.39 -19.40 2.95
C LEU A 417 32.37 -18.69 1.58
N ALA A 418 31.88 -17.45 1.53
CA ALA A 418 31.94 -16.57 0.37
C ALA A 418 31.92 -15.09 0.84
N LYS A 419 32.54 -14.19 0.08
CA LYS A 419 32.37 -12.74 0.23
C LYS A 419 31.22 -12.30 -0.65
N ALA A 420 30.27 -11.54 -0.12
CA ALA A 420 29.20 -10.97 -0.94
C ALA A 420 29.25 -9.44 -0.87
N SER A 421 29.09 -8.81 -2.02
CA SER A 421 29.06 -7.37 -2.22
C SER A 421 27.77 -7.03 -2.94
N MET A 422 27.06 -6.03 -2.43
CA MET A 422 25.86 -5.51 -3.08
C MET A 422 26.18 -4.14 -3.65
N ALA A 423 25.94 -3.96 -4.94
CA ALA A 423 26.03 -2.65 -5.56
C ALA A 423 24.98 -1.72 -4.95
N ALA A 424 25.36 -0.48 -4.61
CA ALA A 424 24.39 0.55 -4.28
C ALA A 424 23.35 0.67 -5.43
N PRO A 425 22.06 0.88 -5.10
CA PRO A 425 21.03 1.07 -6.10
C PRO A 425 21.45 2.17 -7.09
N SER A 426 21.12 1.98 -8.37
CA SER A 426 21.43 2.93 -9.44
C SER A 426 20.79 4.31 -9.18
N THR A 427 20.94 5.25 -10.11
CA THR A 427 20.31 6.60 -10.06
C THR A 427 18.80 6.60 -9.76
N ASN A 428 18.15 5.44 -9.85
CA ASN A 428 16.74 5.23 -9.60
C ASN A 428 16.37 5.05 -8.10
N GLY A 429 17.35 4.91 -7.20
CA GLY A 429 17.12 4.84 -5.74
C GLY A 429 16.49 3.54 -5.19
N ILE A 430 16.12 2.60 -6.06
CA ILE A 430 15.59 1.26 -5.73
C ILE A 430 16.27 0.24 -6.63
N ALA A 431 16.68 -0.89 -6.09
CA ALA A 431 17.16 -2.01 -6.88
C ALA A 431 16.00 -2.90 -7.37
N THR A 432 16.17 -3.59 -8.49
CA THR A 432 15.11 -4.42 -9.09
C THR A 432 14.75 -5.61 -8.22
N TRP A 433 15.73 -6.25 -7.60
CA TRP A 433 15.49 -7.34 -6.65
C TRP A 433 14.73 -6.85 -5.39
N GLU A 434 14.95 -5.61 -4.93
CA GLU A 434 14.16 -5.02 -3.82
C GLU A 434 12.69 -4.87 -4.21
N LEU A 435 12.46 -4.38 -5.43
CA LEU A 435 11.13 -4.19 -5.98
C LEU A 435 10.41 -5.52 -6.23
N LEU A 436 11.12 -6.55 -6.71
CA LEU A 436 10.58 -7.90 -6.87
C LEU A 436 10.22 -8.54 -5.52
N ALA A 437 11.08 -8.40 -4.51
CA ALA A 437 10.82 -8.90 -3.17
C ALA A 437 9.59 -8.22 -2.56
N LEU A 438 9.49 -6.89 -2.70
CA LEU A 438 8.32 -6.13 -2.28
C LEU A 438 7.05 -6.55 -3.03
N ALA A 439 7.14 -6.70 -4.35
CA ALA A 439 6.02 -7.09 -5.20
C ALA A 439 5.46 -8.46 -4.80
N ASN A 440 6.33 -9.42 -4.52
CA ASN A 440 5.92 -10.74 -4.03
C ASN A 440 5.23 -10.67 -2.67
N THR A 441 5.76 -9.88 -1.72
CA THR A 441 5.12 -9.66 -0.42
C THR A 441 3.73 -9.05 -0.56
N LEU A 442 3.59 -8.03 -1.42
CA LEU A 442 2.31 -7.38 -1.67
C LEU A 442 1.30 -8.32 -2.34
N LEU A 443 1.73 -9.15 -3.28
CA LEU A 443 0.84 -10.12 -3.93
C LEU A 443 0.23 -11.09 -2.90
N GLN A 444 1.08 -11.64 -2.02
CA GLN A 444 0.63 -12.56 -0.98
C GLN A 444 -0.30 -11.85 0.02
N LEU A 445 0.02 -10.60 0.38
CA LEU A 445 -0.82 -9.78 1.26
C LEU A 445 -2.19 -9.53 0.64
N PHE A 446 -2.25 -9.09 -0.62
CA PHE A 446 -3.51 -8.81 -1.30
C PHE A 446 -4.36 -10.07 -1.47
N LEU A 447 -3.76 -11.21 -1.82
CA LEU A 447 -4.50 -12.49 -1.88
C LEU A 447 -5.09 -12.86 -0.51
N ARG A 448 -4.30 -12.74 0.56
CA ARG A 448 -4.75 -13.03 1.92
C ARG A 448 -5.91 -12.11 2.32
N GLU A 449 -5.73 -10.80 2.20
CA GLU A 449 -6.75 -9.82 2.58
C GLU A 449 -8.02 -9.95 1.72
N ILE A 450 -7.91 -10.23 0.41
CA ILE A 450 -9.08 -10.55 -0.42
C ILE A 450 -9.84 -11.74 0.16
N SER A 451 -9.13 -12.82 0.50
CA SER A 451 -9.77 -14.02 1.05
C SER A 451 -10.45 -13.75 2.41
N GLU A 452 -9.80 -12.96 3.28
CA GLU A 452 -10.34 -12.57 4.58
C GLU A 452 -11.56 -11.66 4.42
N ASN A 453 -11.48 -10.63 3.57
CA ASN A 453 -12.57 -9.71 3.30
C ASN A 453 -13.79 -10.41 2.70
N LEU A 454 -13.60 -11.29 1.70
CA LEU A 454 -14.71 -12.07 1.14
C LEU A 454 -15.34 -13.02 2.16
N THR A 455 -14.54 -13.61 3.05
CA THR A 455 -15.05 -14.44 4.14
C THR A 455 -15.84 -13.60 5.16
N ALA A 456 -15.36 -12.39 5.47
CA ALA A 456 -16.04 -11.45 6.35
C ALA A 456 -17.39 -11.00 5.74
N VAL A 457 -17.42 -10.69 4.45
CA VAL A 457 -18.66 -10.37 3.71
C VAL A 457 -19.64 -11.54 3.76
N GLU A 458 -19.19 -12.78 3.51
CA GLU A 458 -20.06 -13.97 3.58
C GLU A 458 -20.58 -14.22 5.01
N SER A 459 -19.73 -14.04 6.02
CA SER A 459 -20.13 -14.13 7.43
C SER A 459 -21.14 -13.05 7.82
N LEU A 460 -20.95 -11.82 7.33
CA LEU A 460 -21.85 -10.70 7.58
C LEU A 460 -23.24 -10.98 6.99
N ILE A 461 -23.29 -11.42 5.73
CA ILE A 461 -24.55 -11.71 5.03
C ILE A 461 -25.28 -12.92 5.63
N SER A 462 -24.55 -13.92 6.11
CA SER A 462 -25.17 -15.09 6.76
C SER A 462 -25.66 -14.81 8.18
N SER A 463 -25.00 -13.91 8.92
CA SER A 463 -25.39 -13.53 10.28
C SER A 463 -26.59 -12.57 10.35
N LEU A 464 -26.84 -11.80 9.28
CA LEU A 464 -27.90 -10.80 9.23
C LEU A 464 -28.95 -11.16 8.17
N PRO A 465 -30.04 -11.85 8.55
CA PRO A 465 -31.07 -12.26 7.62
C PRO A 465 -31.91 -11.09 7.05
N ASP A 466 -31.81 -9.89 7.60
CA ASP A 466 -32.53 -8.73 7.07
C ASP A 466 -31.65 -7.78 6.24
N LEU A 467 -30.39 -8.13 6.02
CA LEU A 467 -29.45 -7.33 5.23
C LEU A 467 -29.88 -7.27 3.76
N THR A 468 -30.05 -6.05 3.24
CA THR A 468 -30.26 -5.81 1.81
C THR A 468 -28.92 -5.93 1.08
N VAL A 469 -28.88 -6.80 0.07
CA VAL A 469 -27.67 -6.97 -0.77
C VAL A 469 -28.00 -6.41 -2.15
N GLU A 470 -27.46 -5.22 -2.42
CA GLU A 470 -27.63 -4.55 -3.70
C GLU A 470 -26.93 -5.29 -4.84
N GLN A 471 -27.41 -5.06 -6.07
CA GLN A 471 -26.82 -5.65 -7.28
C GLN A 471 -25.35 -5.22 -7.47
N ARG A 472 -25.01 -3.98 -7.09
CA ARG A 472 -23.63 -3.45 -7.14
C ARG A 472 -22.67 -4.29 -6.31
N ILE A 473 -23.08 -4.71 -5.12
CA ILE A 473 -22.25 -5.56 -4.24
C ILE A 473 -22.00 -6.93 -4.89
N ALA A 474 -23.04 -7.54 -5.46
CA ALA A 474 -22.88 -8.82 -6.15
C ALA A 474 -21.97 -8.70 -7.38
N GLU A 475 -22.07 -7.61 -8.15
CA GLU A 475 -21.17 -7.32 -9.28
C GLU A 475 -19.73 -7.12 -8.82
N SER A 476 -19.53 -6.38 -7.73
CA SER A 476 -18.21 -6.17 -7.11
C SER A 476 -17.59 -7.50 -6.65
N ILE A 477 -18.33 -8.36 -5.94
CA ILE A 477 -17.87 -9.70 -5.54
C ILE A 477 -17.48 -10.54 -6.76
N ASN A 478 -18.26 -10.50 -7.83
CA ASN A 478 -17.90 -11.21 -9.07
C ASN A 478 -16.65 -10.61 -9.74
N HIS A 479 -16.41 -9.31 -9.64
CA HIS A 479 -15.18 -8.69 -10.13
C HIS A 479 -13.96 -9.11 -9.30
N ILE A 480 -14.07 -9.08 -7.97
CA ILE A 480 -13.02 -9.55 -7.04
C ILE A 480 -12.66 -11.01 -7.33
N LEU A 481 -13.66 -11.89 -7.46
CA LEU A 481 -13.45 -13.31 -7.78
C LEU A 481 -12.73 -13.50 -9.12
N ARG A 482 -13.09 -12.74 -10.14
CA ARG A 482 -12.43 -12.79 -11.46
C ARG A 482 -10.96 -12.37 -11.35
N MET A 483 -10.67 -11.22 -10.75
CA MET A 483 -9.30 -10.70 -10.62
C MET A 483 -8.37 -11.64 -9.83
N ALA A 484 -8.84 -12.17 -8.70
CA ALA A 484 -8.04 -13.11 -7.90
C ALA A 484 -7.87 -14.46 -8.63
N THR A 485 -8.91 -14.97 -9.28
CA THR A 485 -8.85 -16.22 -10.06
C THR A 485 -7.91 -16.10 -11.26
N ASP A 486 -7.97 -14.99 -11.98
CA ASP A 486 -7.12 -14.73 -13.13
C ASP A 486 -5.64 -14.61 -12.73
N ALA A 487 -5.36 -13.94 -11.60
CA ALA A 487 -4.01 -13.88 -11.04
C ALA A 487 -3.49 -15.28 -10.68
N LEU A 488 -4.27 -16.09 -9.96
CA LEU A 488 -3.87 -17.47 -9.61
C LEU A 488 -3.66 -18.33 -10.87
N ASN A 489 -4.55 -18.23 -11.86
CA ASN A 489 -4.40 -18.95 -13.13
C ASN A 489 -3.14 -18.52 -13.89
N ALA A 490 -2.79 -17.22 -13.85
CA ALA A 490 -1.58 -16.71 -14.48
C ALA A 490 -0.32 -17.25 -13.77
N ILE A 491 -0.32 -17.29 -12.44
CA ILE A 491 0.76 -17.89 -11.64
C ILE A 491 0.91 -19.39 -11.96
N GLU A 492 -0.20 -20.14 -12.02
CA GLU A 492 -0.20 -21.57 -12.38
C GLU A 492 0.33 -21.83 -13.80
N ARG A 493 0.09 -20.90 -14.73
CA ARG A 493 0.65 -20.93 -16.10
C ARG A 493 2.14 -20.55 -16.16
N GLY A 494 2.74 -20.14 -15.03
CA GLY A 494 4.13 -19.70 -14.97
C GLY A 494 4.36 -18.26 -15.42
N GLU A 495 3.36 -17.37 -15.30
CA GLU A 495 3.55 -15.93 -15.49
C GLU A 495 4.56 -15.42 -14.45
N ARG A 496 5.61 -14.75 -14.93
CA ARG A 496 6.70 -14.23 -14.09
C ARG A 496 6.70 -12.71 -13.95
N ASP A 497 5.82 -12.03 -14.68
CA ASP A 497 5.68 -10.58 -14.61
C ASP A 497 4.82 -10.19 -13.40
N LEU A 498 5.50 -9.87 -12.31
CA LEU A 498 4.88 -9.46 -11.05
C LEU A 498 4.15 -8.13 -11.19
N GLY A 499 4.61 -7.23 -12.05
CA GLY A 499 3.98 -5.92 -12.26
C GLY A 499 2.59 -6.09 -12.85
N ARG A 500 2.44 -6.96 -13.85
CA ARG A 500 1.14 -7.30 -14.44
C ARG A 500 0.21 -8.01 -13.45
N LEU A 501 0.74 -8.98 -12.71
CA LEU A 501 -0.03 -9.71 -11.68
C LEU A 501 -0.55 -8.76 -10.60
N LEU A 502 0.31 -7.86 -10.12
CA LEU A 502 -0.04 -6.84 -9.13
C LEU A 502 -1.05 -5.84 -9.69
N GLY A 503 -0.88 -5.38 -10.92
CA GLY A 503 -1.80 -4.45 -11.56
C GLY A 503 -3.24 -4.97 -11.60
N GLY A 504 -3.42 -6.26 -11.92
CA GLY A 504 -4.73 -6.91 -11.94
C GLY A 504 -5.30 -7.14 -10.54
N ILE A 505 -4.51 -7.73 -9.64
CA ILE A 505 -5.00 -8.09 -8.31
C ILE A 505 -5.23 -6.90 -7.38
N ARG A 506 -4.46 -5.81 -7.54
CA ARG A 506 -4.61 -4.59 -6.75
C ARG A 506 -6.02 -4.00 -6.89
N SER A 507 -6.59 -4.07 -8.09
CA SER A 507 -7.97 -3.66 -8.35
C SER A 507 -8.96 -4.52 -7.56
N GLY A 508 -8.84 -5.86 -7.64
CA GLY A 508 -9.68 -6.78 -6.85
C GLY A 508 -9.51 -6.61 -5.33
N TYR A 509 -8.31 -6.26 -4.88
CA TYR A 509 -8.06 -5.93 -3.48
C TYR A 509 -8.82 -4.68 -3.05
N GLN A 510 -8.71 -3.58 -3.81
CA GLN A 510 -9.43 -2.33 -3.54
C GLN A 510 -10.94 -2.56 -3.48
N ASP A 511 -11.49 -3.26 -4.47
CA ASP A 511 -12.92 -3.59 -4.49
C ASP A 511 -13.33 -4.45 -3.29
N SER A 512 -12.49 -5.37 -2.82
CA SER A 512 -12.79 -6.19 -1.64
C SER A 512 -12.93 -5.37 -0.36
N VAL A 513 -12.09 -4.36 -0.22
CA VAL A 513 -12.10 -3.42 0.91
C VAL A 513 -13.31 -2.51 0.81
N GLU A 514 -13.59 -1.95 -0.37
CA GLU A 514 -14.75 -1.08 -0.60
C GLU A 514 -16.06 -1.82 -0.38
N THR A 515 -16.17 -3.06 -0.88
CA THR A 515 -17.38 -3.88 -0.73
C THR A 515 -17.66 -4.21 0.73
N LEU A 516 -16.62 -4.54 1.52
CA LEU A 516 -16.78 -4.83 2.95
C LEU A 516 -17.28 -3.61 3.74
N HIS A 517 -16.95 -2.39 3.30
CA HIS A 517 -17.29 -1.14 3.98
C HIS A 517 -18.36 -0.33 3.22
N ASP A 518 -19.11 -0.94 2.30
CA ASP A 518 -20.11 -0.24 1.50
C ASP A 518 -21.23 0.31 2.38
N ASP A 519 -21.64 1.55 2.11
CA ASP A 519 -22.62 2.29 2.91
C ASP A 519 -23.96 1.54 3.01
N SER A 520 -24.37 0.80 1.97
CA SER A 520 -25.62 0.03 2.00
C SER A 520 -25.55 -1.14 2.99
N MET A 521 -24.41 -1.83 3.08
CA MET A 521 -24.20 -2.92 4.03
C MET A 521 -24.08 -2.40 5.46
N MET A 522 -23.39 -1.27 5.64
CA MET A 522 -23.19 -0.63 6.94
C MET A 522 -24.47 0.04 7.45
N ALA A 523 -25.28 0.66 6.59
CA ALA A 523 -26.53 1.29 7.00
C ALA A 523 -27.51 0.29 7.62
N ASP A 524 -27.63 -0.91 7.06
CA ASP A 524 -28.51 -1.95 7.60
C ASP A 524 -28.01 -2.52 8.95
N LEU A 525 -26.70 -2.51 9.20
CA LEU A 525 -26.11 -2.83 10.51
C LEU A 525 -26.53 -1.82 11.60
N TYR A 526 -26.57 -0.52 11.27
CA TYR A 526 -26.90 0.54 12.22
C TYR A 526 -28.41 0.85 12.32
N PHE A 527 -29.18 0.61 11.26
CA PHE A 527 -30.60 0.92 11.17
C PHE A 527 -31.45 -0.34 10.96
N SER A 528 -31.36 -1.26 11.91
CA SER A 528 -32.17 -2.48 11.92
C SER A 528 -33.68 -2.16 11.89
N PRO A 529 -34.53 -3.09 11.44
CA PRO A 529 -35.98 -2.91 11.47
C PRO A 529 -36.50 -2.54 12.87
N GLU A 530 -35.94 -3.11 13.92
CA GLU A 530 -36.29 -2.82 15.32
C GLU A 530 -35.97 -1.38 15.70
N PHE A 531 -34.82 -0.86 15.25
CA PHE A 531 -34.47 0.55 15.45
C PHE A 531 -35.43 1.47 14.68
N LYS A 532 -35.75 1.13 13.43
CA LYS A 532 -36.75 1.86 12.65
C LYS A 532 -38.10 1.87 13.38
N PHE A 533 -38.58 0.73 13.89
CA PHE A 533 -39.79 0.69 14.70
C PHE A 533 -39.66 1.51 15.98
N ALA A 534 -38.56 1.41 16.72
CA ALA A 534 -38.36 2.17 17.96
C ALA A 534 -38.42 3.70 17.75
N VAL A 535 -37.90 4.19 16.61
CA VAL A 535 -37.93 5.61 16.25
C VAL A 535 -39.31 6.04 15.73
N TYR A 536 -39.94 5.24 14.86
CA TYR A 536 -41.17 5.65 14.18
C TYR A 536 -42.46 5.30 14.95
N LEU A 537 -42.47 4.24 15.77
CA LEU A 537 -43.65 3.78 16.51
C LEU A 537 -44.19 4.84 17.49
N PRO A 538 -43.37 5.61 18.24
CA PRO A 538 -43.86 6.71 19.08
C PRO A 538 -44.57 7.83 18.30
N MET A 539 -44.19 8.08 17.04
CA MET A 539 -44.89 9.04 16.17
C MET A 539 -46.17 8.47 15.57
N LEU A 540 -46.18 7.17 15.26
CA LEU A 540 -47.28 6.51 14.54
C LEU A 540 -48.41 6.07 15.47
N VAL A 541 -48.10 5.61 16.68
CA VAL A 541 -49.07 5.13 17.68
C VAL A 541 -50.13 6.18 18.05
N PRO A 542 -49.78 7.45 18.33
CA PRO A 542 -50.78 8.48 18.64
C PRO A 542 -51.78 8.74 17.53
N ILE A 543 -51.39 8.52 16.27
CA ILE A 543 -52.25 8.69 15.10
C ILE A 543 -53.06 7.42 14.82
N ALA A 544 -52.43 6.25 14.90
CA ALA A 544 -53.04 4.97 14.58
C ALA A 544 -54.09 4.53 15.61
N VAL A 545 -53.84 4.72 16.90
CA VAL A 545 -54.72 4.23 17.98
C VAL A 545 -56.13 4.84 17.90
N PRO A 546 -56.31 6.18 17.79
CA PRO A 546 -57.64 6.77 17.66
C PRO A 546 -58.40 6.32 16.40
N VAL A 547 -57.69 6.19 15.27
CA VAL A 547 -58.26 5.75 14.00
C VAL A 547 -58.75 4.29 14.10
N LEU A 548 -57.97 3.41 14.71
CA LEU A 548 -58.35 2.00 14.89
C LEU A 548 -59.51 1.83 15.88
N LEU A 549 -59.54 2.61 16.98
CA LEU A 549 -60.63 2.57 17.96
C LEU A 549 -61.96 3.05 17.37
N THR A 550 -61.92 4.10 16.55
CA THR A 550 -63.12 4.63 15.87
C THR A 550 -63.64 3.64 14.83
N ALA A 551 -62.74 3.08 14.00
CA ALA A 551 -63.10 2.06 13.02
C ALA A 551 -63.65 0.77 13.68
N GLY A 552 -63.05 0.32 14.79
CA GLY A 552 -63.47 -0.88 15.52
C GLY A 552 -64.86 -0.75 16.15
N LYS A 553 -65.17 0.40 16.75
CA LYS A 553 -66.51 0.68 17.29
C LYS A 553 -67.58 0.64 16.20
N GLU A 554 -67.30 1.26 15.05
CA GLU A 554 -68.23 1.29 13.92
C GLU A 554 -68.45 -0.10 13.29
N LEU A 555 -67.43 -0.96 13.31
CA LEU A 555 -67.59 -2.33 12.84
C LEU A 555 -68.45 -3.17 13.79
N MET A 556 -68.31 -2.98 15.11
CA MET A 556 -69.12 -3.69 16.10
C MET A 556 -70.59 -3.28 16.04
N THR A 557 -70.89 -1.99 15.85
CA THR A 557 -72.27 -1.50 15.68
C THR A 557 -72.89 -2.11 14.42
N TRP A 558 -72.17 -2.10 13.30
CA TRP A 558 -72.62 -2.73 12.06
C TRP A 558 -72.90 -4.24 12.19
N ARG A 559 -72.04 -4.97 12.94
CA ARG A 559 -72.25 -6.42 13.19
C ARG A 559 -73.47 -6.69 14.08
N ARG A 560 -73.69 -5.88 15.12
CA ARG A 560 -74.88 -6.00 16.00
C ARG A 560 -76.17 -5.74 15.23
N GLU A 561 -76.18 -4.73 14.36
CA GLU A 561 -77.33 -4.44 13.50
C GLU A 561 -77.65 -5.58 12.50
N ARG A 562 -76.64 -6.35 12.07
CA ARG A 562 -76.85 -7.55 11.25
C ARG A 562 -77.36 -8.74 12.06
N ALA A 563 -76.88 -8.93 13.29
CA ALA A 563 -77.34 -10.00 14.18
C ALA A 563 -78.80 -9.81 14.64
N GLU A 564 -79.24 -8.57 14.84
CA GLU A 564 -80.64 -8.27 15.17
C GLU A 564 -81.58 -8.52 13.98
N LYS A 565 -81.10 -8.35 12.75
CA LYS A 565 -81.87 -8.64 11.52
C LYS A 565 -82.05 -10.14 11.27
N THR A 566 -81.08 -10.99 11.60
CA THR A 566 -81.25 -12.45 11.51
C THR A 566 -82.16 -13.02 12.59
N THR A 567 -82.29 -12.36 13.73
CA THR A 567 -83.18 -12.83 14.83
C THR A 567 -84.65 -12.42 14.63
N LYS A 568 -84.92 -11.35 13.84
CA LYS A 568 -86.28 -10.92 13.47
C LYS A 568 -86.88 -11.63 12.25
N VAL A 569 -86.15 -12.55 11.63
CA VAL A 569 -86.64 -13.41 10.53
C VAL A 569 -86.83 -14.83 11.07
N LYS A 570 -87.85 -15.01 11.90
CA LYS A 570 -88.44 -16.34 12.15
C LYS A 570 -89.96 -16.18 11.95
N PRO A 571 -90.51 -16.56 10.79
CA PRO A 571 -91.95 -16.57 10.61
C PRO A 571 -92.55 -17.77 11.35
N GLU A 572 -93.71 -17.56 11.98
CA GLU A 572 -94.66 -18.63 12.32
C GLU A 572 -95.18 -19.31 11.04
#